data_AF-A0A2P7QDY2-F1
#
_entry.id   AF-A0A2P7QDY2-F1
#
_cell.length_a   1.000
_cell.length_b   1.000
_cell.length_c   1.000
_cell.angle_alpha   90.00
_cell.angle_beta   90.00
_cell.angle_gamma   90.00
#
_symmetry.space_group_name_H-M   'P 1'
#
loop_
_entity.id
_entity.type
_entity.pdbx_description
1 polymer ?
#
loop_
_entity_poly.entity_id
_entity_poly.type
_entity_poly.pdbx_seq_one_letter_code
_entity_poly.pdbx_strand_id
1 'polypeptide(L)' 'MIRLREGERLYSEEETYLMMRAESELRRAQEASHPEAVKAHYELAEGYLGRVHCFAPVDVDAEQN' A
#
# COMPACT_ATOMS: atom_id res chain seq x y z
N MET A 1 -18.93 0.17 -5.83
CA MET A 1 -18.46 1.32 -5.02
C MET A 1 -17.94 0.78 -3.70
N ILE A 2 -16.61 0.70 -3.54
CA ILE A 2 -15.99 0.30 -2.28
C ILE A 2 -15.55 1.59 -1.58
N ARG A 3 -16.05 1.83 -0.37
CA ARG A 3 -15.82 3.03 0.43
C ARG A 3 -15.26 2.58 1.78
N LEU A 4 -13.95 2.59 1.93
CA LEU A 4 -13.28 2.37 3.22
C LEU A 4 -12.98 3.74 3.82
N ARG A 5 -13.50 3.99 5.02
CA ARG A 5 -13.57 5.29 5.67
C ARG A 5 -12.49 5.39 6.75
N GLU A 6 -11.40 6.06 6.41
CA GLU A 6 -10.60 6.90 7.30
C GLU A 6 -10.59 8.28 6.62
N GLY A 7 -11.24 9.29 7.21
CA GLY A 7 -11.20 10.70 6.76
C GLY A 7 -11.33 10.98 5.25
N GLU A 8 -12.53 10.84 4.67
CA GLU A 8 -13.02 11.42 3.39
C GLU A 8 -12.12 11.45 2.13
N ARG A 9 -10.99 10.73 2.08
CA ARG A 9 -10.18 10.64 0.86
C ARG A 9 -10.73 9.56 -0.05
N LEU A 10 -11.29 9.98 -1.19
CA LEU A 10 -11.61 9.07 -2.28
C LEU A 10 -10.31 8.73 -3.01
N TYR A 11 -9.84 7.50 -2.83
CA TYR A 11 -8.74 6.97 -3.63
C TYR A 11 -9.17 6.91 -5.09
N SER A 12 -8.27 7.30 -5.98
CA SER A 12 -8.42 7.03 -7.41
C SER A 12 -8.50 5.52 -7.68
N GLU A 13 -8.94 5.16 -8.89
CA GLU A 13 -8.93 3.76 -9.32
C GLU A 13 -7.53 3.16 -9.29
N GLU A 14 -6.50 3.96 -9.62
CA GLU A 14 -5.10 3.54 -9.55
C GLU A 14 -4.65 3.31 -8.11
N GLU A 15 -4.93 4.23 -7.18
CA GLU A 15 -4.60 4.05 -5.76
C GLU A 15 -5.32 2.84 -5.16
N THR A 16 -6.60 2.65 -5.50
CA THR A 16 -7.38 1.50 -5.07
C THR A 16 -6.76 0.20 -5.59
N TYR A 17 -6.38 0.16 -6.87
CA TYR A 17 -5.68 -1.00 -7.45
C TYR A 17 -4.37 -1.28 -6.72
N LEU A 18 -3.54 -0.27 -6.49
CA LEU A 18 -2.25 -0.41 -5.82
C LEU A 18 -2.42 -0.92 -4.38
N MET A 19 -3.38 -0.37 -3.62
CA MET A 19 -3.69 -0.86 -2.27
C MET A 19 -4.16 -2.31 -2.29
N MET A 20 -5.07 -2.68 -3.20
CA MET A 20 -5.54 -4.06 -3.32
C MET A 20 -4.40 -5.03 -3.67
N ARG A 21 -3.47 -4.61 -4.54
CA ARG A 21 -2.28 -5.39 -4.88
C ARG A 21 -1.35 -5.54 -3.69
N ALA A 22 -1.09 -4.46 -2.95
CA ALA A 22 -0.28 -4.51 -1.74
C ALA A 22 -0.87 -5.50 -0.73
N GLU A 23 -2.17 -5.44 -0.46
CA GLU A 23 -2.84 -6.37 0.46
C GLU A 23 -2.73 -7.82 -0.01
N SER A 24 -2.89 -8.07 -1.31
CA SER A 24 -2.75 -9.42 -1.87
C SER A 24 -1.33 -9.97 -1.71
N GLU A 25 -0.30 -9.15 -1.90
CA GLU A 25 1.09 -9.61 -1.71
C GLU A 25 1.40 -9.83 -0.23
N LEU A 26 0.87 -9.00 0.69
CA LEU A 26 1.00 -9.22 2.13
C LEU A 26 0.35 -10.55 2.57
N ARG A 27 -0.81 -10.91 2.00
CA ARG A 27 -1.44 -12.20 2.27
C ARG A 27 -0.59 -13.36 1.77
N ARG A 28 -0.02 -13.25 0.56
CA ARG A 28 0.91 -14.26 0.02
C ARG A 28 2.18 -14.37 0.85
N ALA A 29 2.70 -13.27 1.38
CA ALA A 29 3.84 -13.29 2.30
C ALA A 29 3.53 -14.12 3.55
N GLN A 30 2.31 -13.99 4.10
CA GLN A 30 1.88 -14.77 5.27
C GLN A 30 1.66 -16.25 4.96
N GLU A 31 1.25 -16.58 3.73
CA GLU A 31 1.03 -17.97 3.27
C GLU A 31 2.33 -18.64 2.79
N ALA A 32 3.37 -17.87 2.46
CA ALA A 32 4.62 -18.39 1.92
C ALA A 32 5.47 -19.05 3.02
N SER A 33 5.89 -20.28 2.77
CA SER A 33 6.77 -21.03 3.69
C SER A 33 8.26 -20.77 3.46
N HIS A 34 8.64 -20.19 2.32
CA HIS A 34 10.04 -19.98 1.96
C HIS A 34 10.49 -18.55 2.29
N PRO A 35 11.55 -18.34 3.08
CA PRO A 35 11.96 -16.99 3.53
C PRO A 35 12.21 -16.00 2.38
N GLU A 36 12.78 -16.46 1.28
CA GLU A 36 13.01 -15.62 0.09
C GLU A 36 11.72 -15.20 -0.61
N ALA A 37 10.71 -16.09 -0.64
CA ALA A 37 9.40 -15.77 -1.20
C ALA A 37 8.66 -14.76 -0.31
N VAL A 38 8.73 -14.94 1.03
CA VAL A 38 8.21 -13.97 2.00
C VAL A 38 8.81 -12.58 1.77
N LYS A 39 10.14 -12.51 1.64
CA LYS A 39 10.86 -11.26 1.37
C LYS A 39 10.42 -10.62 0.05
N ALA A 40 10.34 -11.40 -1.02
CA ALA A 40 9.91 -10.90 -2.33
C ALA A 40 8.47 -10.33 -2.28
N HIS A 41 7.55 -10.99 -1.59
CA HIS A 41 6.18 -10.49 -1.41
C HIS A 41 6.14 -9.18 -0.59
N TYR A 42 6.98 -9.04 0.43
CA TYR A 42 7.09 -7.79 1.17
C TYR A 42 7.67 -6.65 0.32
N GLU A 43 8.71 -6.90 -0.46
CA GLU A 43 9.30 -5.91 -1.37
C GLU A 43 8.27 -5.43 -2.41
N LEU A 44 7.46 -6.33 -2.95
CA LEU A 44 6.37 -5.97 -3.86
C LEU A 44 5.28 -5.14 -3.16
N ALA A 45 4.87 -5.53 -1.95
CA ALA A 45 3.89 -4.78 -1.17
C ALA A 45 4.39 -3.36 -0.84
N GLU A 46 5.65 -3.23 -0.44
CA GLU A 46 6.30 -1.94 -0.19
C GLU A 46 6.32 -1.08 -1.46
N GLY A 47 6.68 -1.66 -2.61
CA GLY A 47 6.65 -0.94 -3.89
C GLY A 47 5.26 -0.42 -4.27
N TYR A 48 4.21 -1.21 -4.04
CA TYR A 48 2.83 -0.77 -4.28
C TYR A 48 2.41 0.34 -3.31
N LEU A 49 2.72 0.22 -2.01
CA LEU A 49 2.41 1.24 -1.01
C LEU A 49 3.18 2.53 -1.23
N GLY A 50 4.46 2.45 -1.59
CA GLY A 50 5.28 3.61 -1.94
C GLY A 50 4.67 4.42 -3.08
N ARG A 51 4.11 3.73 -4.10
CA ARG A 51 3.37 4.40 -5.17
C ARG A 51 2.10 5.08 -4.68
N VAL A 52 1.33 4.44 -3.79
CA VAL A 52 0.13 5.07 -3.17
C VAL A 52 0.52 6.36 -2.43
N HIS A 53 1.66 6.34 -1.71
CA HIS A 53 2.16 7.52 -1.02
C HIS A 53 2.63 8.64 -1.96
N CYS A 54 3.04 8.33 -3.20
CA CYS A 54 3.31 9.36 -4.21
C CYS A 54 2.04 10.06 -4.73
N PHE A 55 0.88 9.41 -4.65
CA PHE A 55 -0.41 10.02 -5.01
C PHE A 55 -1.03 10.79 -3.85
N ALA A 56 -0.60 10.52 -2.61
CA ALA A 56 -0.96 11.33 -1.47
C ALA A 56 -0.34 12.72 -1.62
N PRO A 57 -1.11 13.81 -1.45
CA PRO A 57 -0.48 15.09 -1.18
C PRO A 57 0.33 14.88 0.11
N VAL A 58 1.64 15.09 0.01
CA VAL A 58 2.49 15.18 1.20
C VAL A 58 1.95 16.33 2.03
N ASP A 59 1.37 16.05 3.19
CA ASP A 59 1.14 17.09 4.20
C ASP A 59 2.50 17.69 4.53
N VAL A 60 2.76 18.90 4.01
CA VAL A 60 4.03 19.63 4.11
C VAL A 60 4.34 20.14 5.54
N ASP A 61 3.62 19.66 6.55
CA ASP A 61 3.70 20.16 7.93
C ASP A 61 4.36 19.20 8.94
N ALA A 62 4.90 18.06 8.50
CA ALA A 62 5.43 17.05 9.43
C ALA A 62 6.89 17.24 9.89
N GLU A 63 7.61 18.30 9.50
CA GLU A 63 8.98 18.51 10.00
C GLU A 63 9.36 20.00 10.15
N GLN A 64 8.84 20.60 11.22
CA GLN A 64 9.42 21.78 11.89
C GLN A 64 9.24 21.61 13.41
N ASN A 65 10.02 20.74 14.04
CA ASN A 65 10.54 20.94 15.41
C ASN A 65 11.68 19.98 15.74
#